data_AF-H6ULF0-F1
#
_entry.id   AF-H6ULF0-F1
#
_cell.length_a   1.000
_cell.length_b   1.000
_cell.length_c   1.000
_cell.angle_alpha   90.00
_cell.angle_beta   90.00
_cell.angle_gamma   90.00
#
_symmetry.space_group_name_H-M   'P 1'
#
loop_
_entity.id
_entity.type
_entity.pdbx_description
1 polymer ?
#
loop_
_entity_poly.entity_id
_entity_poly.type
_entity_poly.pdbx_seq_one_letter_code
_entity_poly.pdbx_strand_id
1 'polypeptide(L)'
;ILVRWAPPPSADVQMGWMSLEYQVQYRVRNTSQWEKLDTQHSGTQQSIYGLLTDEEYEVRVRCKMSSFKNFGEFSSSIIVHVAQIPSKESTFPKMLVLIFGVIGVVILLVLLIFSQQQRLMVIFLPPIPAPKIKGIDPELLKNGKLDQLNSLLSSQDMYKPDFYHEDPWVEFIQLDLDDPA
;
A
#
# COMPACT_ATOMS: atom_id res chain seq x y z
N ILE A 1 27.31 -9.50 -11.36
CA ILE A 1 28.24 -8.64 -12.15
C ILE A 1 28.66 -9.36 -13.43
N LEU A 2 29.04 -8.65 -14.49
CA LEU A 2 29.59 -9.24 -15.72
C LEU A 2 31.10 -9.00 -15.77
N VAL A 3 31.89 -10.07 -15.84
CA VAL A 3 33.34 -10.00 -15.97
C VAL A 3 33.70 -10.26 -17.43
N ARG A 4 34.58 -9.41 -17.99
CA ARG A 4 35.08 -9.50 -19.35
C ARG A 4 36.60 -9.48 -19.35
N TRP A 5 37.22 -10.28 -20.21
CA TRP A 5 38.67 -10.35 -20.37
C TRP A 5 39.05 -10.46 -21.84
N ALA A 6 40.31 -10.20 -22.16
CA ALA A 6 40.88 -10.44 -23.48
C ALA A 6 41.71 -11.73 -23.47
N PRO A 7 41.76 -12.47 -24.59
CA PRO A 7 42.72 -13.56 -24.73
C PRO A 7 44.17 -13.03 -24.63
N PRO A 8 45.12 -13.85 -24.16
CA PRO A 8 46.52 -13.44 -24.11
C PRO A 8 47.05 -13.17 -25.53
N PRO A 9 47.86 -12.11 -25.73
CA PRO A 9 48.31 -11.68 -27.06
C PRO A 9 49.19 -12.72 -27.77
N SER A 10 49.78 -13.64 -27.03
CA SER A 10 50.56 -14.76 -27.56
C SER A 10 49.70 -15.90 -28.12
N ALA A 11 48.39 -15.90 -27.87
CA ALA A 11 47.49 -16.95 -28.32
C ALA A 11 46.62 -16.47 -29.48
N ASP A 12 46.76 -17.12 -30.64
CA ASP A 12 45.93 -16.83 -31.80
C ASP A 12 44.60 -17.59 -31.73
N VAL A 13 43.68 -16.99 -30.99
CA VAL A 13 42.30 -17.49 -30.85
C VAL A 13 41.40 -16.99 -31.99
N GLN A 14 41.70 -15.82 -32.56
CA GLN A 14 40.87 -15.19 -33.59
C GLN A 14 40.90 -15.94 -34.92
N MET A 15 42.08 -16.43 -35.31
CA MET A 15 42.22 -17.23 -36.54
C MET A 15 41.95 -18.73 -36.30
N GLY A 16 41.63 -19.13 -35.06
CA GLY A 16 41.24 -20.50 -34.72
C GLY A 16 42.40 -21.49 -34.49
N TRP A 17 43.65 -21.02 -34.47
CA TRP A 17 44.82 -21.87 -34.20
C TRP A 17 44.85 -22.42 -32.77
N MET A 18 44.31 -21.66 -31.81
CA MET A 18 44.29 -22.03 -30.40
C MET A 18 42.88 -21.91 -29.83
N SER A 19 42.36 -23.01 -29.28
CA SER A 19 41.14 -23.02 -28.48
C SER A 19 41.48 -22.93 -26.99
N LEU A 20 41.02 -21.87 -26.33
CA LEU A 20 41.30 -21.59 -24.92
C LEU A 20 40.06 -21.73 -24.06
N GLU A 21 40.22 -22.43 -22.94
CA GLU A 21 39.22 -22.55 -21.89
C GLU A 21 39.62 -21.65 -20.72
N TYR A 22 38.66 -20.91 -20.19
CA TYR A 22 38.86 -19.96 -19.11
C TYR A 22 38.19 -20.44 -17.84
N GLN A 23 38.88 -20.28 -16.72
CA GLN A 23 38.32 -20.50 -15.39
C GLN A 23 38.40 -19.20 -14.61
N VAL A 24 37.23 -18.70 -14.23
CA VAL A 24 37.10 -17.53 -13.36
C VAL A 24 37.04 -18.00 -11.90
N GLN A 25 37.76 -17.30 -11.04
CA GLN A 25 37.69 -17.46 -9.61
C GLN A 25 37.37 -16.13 -8.95
N TYR A 26 36.54 -16.18 -7.91
CA TYR A 26 36.24 -15.01 -7.10
C TYR A 26 36.26 -15.36 -5.62
N ARG A 27 36.45 -14.35 -4.78
CA ARG A 27 36.32 -14.44 -3.34
C ARG A 27 35.94 -13.09 -2.77
N VAL A 28 35.38 -13.08 -1.57
CA VAL A 28 35.26 -11.84 -0.78
C VAL A 28 36.66 -11.40 -0.34
N ARG A 29 36.89 -10.09 -0.30
CA ARG A 29 38.14 -9.50 0.20
C ARG A 29 38.38 -9.99 1.64
N ASN A 30 39.62 -10.36 1.95
CA ASN A 30 40.05 -10.95 3.24
C ASN A 30 39.68 -12.44 3.47
N THR A 31 39.04 -13.11 2.50
CA THR A 31 38.78 -14.56 2.59
C THR A 31 39.94 -15.36 1.99
N SER A 32 40.27 -16.51 2.57
CA SER A 32 41.35 -17.39 2.07
C SER A 32 40.90 -18.34 0.96
N GLN A 33 39.63 -18.76 0.99
CA GLN A 33 39.01 -19.67 0.04
C GLN A 33 38.61 -18.94 -1.26
N TRP A 34 38.84 -19.59 -2.40
CA TRP A 34 38.44 -19.12 -3.72
C TRP A 34 37.30 -19.96 -4.26
N GLU A 35 36.21 -19.31 -4.65
CA GLU A 35 35.12 -19.93 -5.37
C GLU A 35 35.45 -19.99 -6.86
N LYS A 36 35.16 -21.12 -7.49
CA LYS A 36 35.46 -21.37 -8.90
C LYS A 36 34.15 -21.44 -9.67
N LEU A 37 34.06 -20.70 -10.76
CA LEU A 37 32.96 -20.87 -11.70
C LEU A 37 33.25 -22.01 -12.67
N ASP A 38 32.19 -22.46 -13.34
CA ASP A 38 32.27 -23.37 -14.46
C ASP A 38 33.22 -22.84 -15.54
N THR A 39 33.94 -23.76 -16.15
CA THR A 39 34.96 -23.44 -17.14
C THR A 39 34.29 -23.07 -18.46
N GLN A 40 34.61 -21.89 -18.97
CA GLN A 40 34.07 -21.37 -20.21
C GLN A 40 34.97 -21.77 -21.39
N HIS A 41 34.42 -22.51 -22.36
CA HIS A 41 35.22 -23.11 -23.45
C HIS A 41 35.64 -22.13 -24.57
N SER A 42 34.89 -21.05 -24.81
CA SER A 42 35.22 -20.09 -25.88
C SER A 42 34.71 -18.66 -25.63
N GLY A 43 34.15 -18.39 -24.45
CA GLY A 43 33.62 -17.08 -24.09
C GLY A 43 34.68 -16.24 -23.37
N THR A 44 34.83 -14.99 -23.78
CA THR A 44 35.68 -13.97 -23.13
C THR A 44 34.95 -13.17 -22.05
N GLN A 45 33.78 -13.66 -21.64
CA GLN A 45 32.94 -13.03 -20.64
C GLN A 45 32.17 -14.07 -19.83
N GLN A 46 31.95 -13.80 -18.54
CA GLN A 46 31.15 -14.64 -17.67
C GLN A 46 30.48 -13.79 -16.59
N SER A 47 29.21 -14.09 -16.31
CA SER A 47 28.41 -13.45 -15.28
C SER A 47 28.57 -14.17 -13.94
N ILE A 48 28.84 -13.42 -12.88
CA ILE A 48 28.86 -13.92 -11.50
C ILE A 48 27.55 -13.48 -10.83
N TYR A 49 26.83 -14.46 -10.28
CA TYR A 49 25.54 -14.30 -9.61
C TYR A 49 25.67 -14.56 -8.11
N GLY A 50 24.66 -14.19 -7.33
CA GLY A 50 24.61 -14.50 -5.90
C GLY A 50 25.63 -13.76 -5.04
N LEU A 51 26.18 -12.64 -5.53
CA LEU A 51 27.10 -11.81 -4.77
C LEU A 51 26.35 -11.05 -3.68
N LEU A 52 26.93 -11.01 -2.49
CA LEU A 52 26.47 -10.19 -1.39
C LEU A 52 26.70 -8.72 -1.73
N THR A 53 25.77 -7.90 -1.29
CA THR A 53 25.81 -6.47 -1.50
C THR A 53 26.60 -5.82 -0.36
N ASP A 54 27.27 -4.67 -0.58
CA ASP A 54 28.21 -3.99 0.34
C ASP A 54 29.60 -4.62 0.45
N GLU A 55 29.79 -5.78 -0.16
CA GLU A 55 31.04 -6.51 -0.06
C GLU A 55 31.98 -6.18 -1.23
N GLU A 56 33.27 -6.20 -0.94
CA GLU A 56 34.31 -6.12 -1.96
C GLU A 56 34.74 -7.52 -2.37
N TYR A 57 34.73 -7.78 -3.67
CA TYR A 57 35.11 -9.05 -4.24
C TYR A 57 36.43 -8.93 -4.99
N GLU A 58 37.28 -9.91 -4.83
CA GLU A 58 38.47 -10.09 -5.63
C GLU A 58 38.20 -11.15 -6.70
N VAL A 59 38.44 -10.81 -7.97
CA VAL A 59 38.22 -11.69 -9.12
C VAL A 59 39.52 -11.88 -9.88
N ARG A 60 39.81 -13.11 -10.30
CA ARG A 60 40.95 -13.45 -11.15
C ARG A 60 40.57 -14.51 -12.17
N VAL A 61 41.25 -14.50 -13.32
CA VAL A 61 40.97 -15.41 -14.42
C VAL A 61 42.26 -16.14 -14.79
N ARG A 62 42.16 -17.42 -15.15
CA ARG A 62 43.25 -18.16 -15.79
C ARG A 62 42.74 -18.91 -17.00
N CYS A 63 43.64 -19.22 -17.92
CA CYS A 63 43.31 -19.99 -19.11
C CYS A 63 44.09 -21.28 -19.19
N LYS A 64 43.55 -22.24 -19.95
CA LYS A 64 44.26 -23.40 -20.47
C LYS A 64 43.91 -23.59 -21.93
N MET A 65 44.76 -24.28 -22.67
CA MET A 65 44.38 -24.77 -23.99
C MET A 65 43.41 -25.94 -23.83
N SER A 66 42.36 -26.01 -24.64
CA SER A 66 41.30 -27.03 -24.50
C SER A 66 41.85 -28.46 -24.53
N SER A 67 42.86 -28.71 -25.37
CA SER A 67 43.54 -30.01 -25.45
C SER A 67 44.48 -30.32 -24.28
N PHE A 68 44.82 -29.33 -23.44
CA PHE A 68 45.73 -29.49 -22.31
C PHE A 68 44.97 -29.58 -20.98
N LYS A 69 45.52 -30.36 -20.04
CA LYS A 69 44.94 -30.52 -18.69
C LYS A 69 45.38 -29.44 -17.70
N ASN A 70 46.56 -28.86 -17.93
CA ASN A 70 47.16 -27.90 -17.01
C ASN A 70 46.68 -26.48 -17.31
N PHE A 71 46.36 -25.73 -16.26
CA PHE A 71 46.08 -24.30 -16.36
C PHE A 71 47.36 -23.49 -16.30
N GLY A 72 47.37 -22.37 -17.02
CA GLY A 72 48.40 -21.35 -16.89
C GLY A 72 48.27 -20.56 -15.59
N GLU A 73 49.09 -19.51 -15.50
CA GLU A 73 49.06 -18.57 -14.38
C GLU A 73 47.75 -17.77 -14.35
N PHE A 74 47.43 -17.22 -13.18
CA PHE A 74 46.31 -16.30 -13.02
C PHE A 74 46.67 -14.92 -13.55
N SER A 75 45.66 -14.22 -14.07
CA SER A 75 45.71 -12.80 -14.33
C SER A 75 45.91 -12.00 -13.05
N SER A 76 46.28 -10.74 -13.19
CA SER A 76 46.13 -9.75 -12.12
C SER A 76 44.71 -9.78 -11.57
N SER A 77 44.57 -9.74 -10.24
CA SER A 77 43.27 -9.69 -9.62
C SER A 77 42.65 -8.29 -9.72
N ILE A 78 41.34 -8.26 -9.89
CA ILE A 78 40.54 -7.03 -9.90
C ILE A 78 39.66 -7.00 -8.65
N ILE A 79 39.52 -5.81 -8.06
CA ILE A 79 38.63 -5.60 -6.92
C ILE A 79 37.33 -4.99 -7.45
N VAL A 80 36.21 -5.59 -7.12
CA VAL A 80 34.88 -5.17 -7.53
C VAL A 80 34.05 -4.91 -6.29
N HIS A 81 33.59 -3.68 -6.14
CA HIS A 81 32.64 -3.32 -5.08
C HIS A 81 31.21 -3.50 -5.59
N VAL A 82 30.42 -4.35 -4.92
CA VAL A 82 29.02 -4.58 -5.28
C VAL A 82 28.17 -3.54 -4.55
N ALA A 83 27.81 -2.48 -5.27
CA ALA A 83 27.03 -1.38 -4.74
C ALA A 83 25.75 -1.89 -4.06
N GLN A 84 25.46 -1.34 -2.87
CA GLN A 84 24.19 -1.46 -2.18
C GLN A 84 23.04 -1.15 -3.14
N ILE A 85 22.39 -2.19 -3.67
CA ILE A 85 21.06 -2.06 -4.25
C ILE A 85 20.18 -1.80 -3.04
N PRO A 86 19.57 -0.61 -2.89
CA PRO A 86 18.62 -0.39 -1.81
C PRO A 86 17.45 -1.34 -2.09
N SER A 87 17.49 -2.50 -1.42
CA SER A 87 16.46 -3.50 -1.57
C SER A 87 15.18 -2.83 -1.07
N LYS A 88 14.20 -2.67 -1.96
CA LYS A 88 12.83 -2.34 -1.60
C LYS A 88 12.17 -3.52 -0.85
N GLU A 89 12.94 -4.31 -0.12
CA GLU A 89 12.57 -5.62 0.41
C GLU A 89 12.65 -5.61 1.93
N SER A 90 11.85 -4.76 2.58
CA SER A 90 11.43 -4.98 3.98
C SER A 90 10.37 -3.99 4.43
N THR A 91 10.34 -2.80 3.81
CA THR A 91 9.41 -1.74 4.23
C THR A 91 7.97 -2.02 3.77
N PHE A 92 7.79 -2.66 2.61
CA PHE A 92 6.47 -2.95 2.05
C PHE A 92 5.59 -3.87 2.92
N PRO A 93 6.06 -5.03 3.42
CA PRO A 93 5.21 -5.88 4.26
C PRO A 93 4.90 -5.24 5.62
N LYS A 94 5.85 -4.53 6.24
CA LYS A 94 5.64 -3.88 7.55
C LYS A 94 4.67 -2.70 7.46
N MET A 95 4.77 -1.89 6.42
CA MET A 95 3.90 -0.73 6.23
C MET A 95 2.45 -1.14 5.95
N LEU A 96 2.23 -2.19 5.16
CA LEU A 96 0.89 -2.75 4.94
C LEU A 96 0.27 -3.29 6.24
N VAL A 97 1.04 -4.05 7.04
CA VAL A 97 0.56 -4.56 8.34
C VAL A 97 0.18 -3.42 9.29
N LEU A 98 0.96 -2.32 9.30
CA LEU A 98 0.62 -1.13 10.09
C LEU A 98 -0.69 -0.48 9.61
N ILE A 99 -0.88 -0.31 8.30
CA ILE A 99 -2.12 0.26 7.74
C ILE A 99 -3.33 -0.61 8.10
N PHE A 100 -3.25 -1.92 7.87
CA PHE A 100 -4.33 -2.85 8.23
C PHE A 100 -4.58 -2.87 9.73
N GLY A 101 -3.54 -2.76 10.56
CA GLY A 101 -3.67 -2.64 12.02
C GLY A 101 -4.43 -1.39 12.43
N VAL A 102 -4.08 -0.22 11.88
CA VAL A 102 -4.77 1.05 12.17
C VAL A 102 -6.22 1.00 11.72
N ILE A 103 -6.50 0.52 10.51
CA ILE A 103 -7.88 0.38 9.99
C ILE A 103 -8.69 -0.57 10.88
N GLY A 104 -8.11 -1.70 11.29
CA GLY A 104 -8.76 -2.65 12.19
C GLY A 104 -9.14 -2.04 13.54
N VAL A 105 -8.26 -1.24 14.14
CA VAL A 105 -8.53 -0.54 15.40
C VAL A 105 -9.64 0.49 15.24
N VAL A 106 -9.65 1.26 14.14
CA VAL A 106 -10.73 2.23 13.87
C VAL A 106 -12.08 1.54 13.74
N ILE A 107 -12.15 0.43 12.99
CA ILE A 107 -13.38 -0.36 12.85
C ILE A 107 -13.84 -0.90 14.21
N LEU A 108 -12.92 -1.42 15.03
CA LEU A 108 -13.23 -1.90 16.38
C LEU A 108 -13.82 -0.79 17.25
N LEU A 109 -13.21 0.42 17.24
CA LEU A 109 -13.71 1.56 17.99
C LEU A 109 -15.11 1.99 17.52
N VAL A 110 -15.38 2.02 16.22
CA VAL A 110 -16.70 2.33 15.67
C VAL A 110 -17.74 1.28 16.08
N LEU A 111 -17.40 -0.02 16.01
CA LEU A 111 -18.29 -1.09 16.46
C LEU A 111 -18.58 -1.00 17.97
N LEU A 112 -17.58 -0.65 18.78
CA LEU A 112 -17.76 -0.41 20.22
C LEU A 112 -18.69 0.78 20.45
N ILE A 113 -18.48 1.91 19.76
CA ILE A 113 -19.35 3.08 19.88
C ILE A 113 -20.77 2.72 19.44
N PHE A 114 -20.97 2.04 18.31
CA PHE A 114 -22.30 1.62 17.84
C PHE A 114 -22.98 0.65 18.81
N SER A 115 -22.26 -0.32 19.36
CA SER A 115 -22.76 -1.23 20.40
C SER A 115 -23.18 -0.47 21.66
N GLN A 116 -22.39 0.53 22.06
CA GLN A 116 -22.74 1.43 23.16
C GLN A 116 -23.94 2.29 22.80
N GLN A 117 -24.08 2.79 21.57
CA GLN A 117 -25.29 3.52 21.13
C GLN A 117 -26.53 2.64 21.17
N GLN A 118 -26.45 1.35 20.80
CA GLN A 118 -27.57 0.41 20.97
C GLN A 118 -27.94 0.23 22.45
N ARG A 119 -26.94 0.10 23.32
CA ARG A 119 -27.16 0.03 24.78
C ARG A 119 -27.66 1.34 25.37
N LEU A 120 -27.16 2.48 24.88
CA LEU A 120 -27.61 3.81 25.26
C LEU A 120 -29.02 4.06 24.74
N MET A 121 -29.42 3.54 23.58
CA MET A 121 -30.80 3.64 23.10
C MET A 121 -31.76 2.91 24.05
N VAL A 122 -31.37 1.76 24.59
CA VAL A 122 -32.15 1.01 25.59
C VAL A 122 -32.18 1.69 26.97
N ILE A 123 -31.12 2.41 27.34
CA ILE A 123 -31.01 3.13 28.63
C ILE A 123 -31.67 4.52 28.57
N PHE A 124 -31.58 5.21 27.42
CA PHE A 124 -32.02 6.60 27.24
C PHE A 124 -33.48 6.69 26.77
N LEU A 125 -33.95 5.69 26.03
CA LEU A 125 -35.37 5.46 25.76
C LEU A 125 -35.76 4.16 26.48
N PRO A 126 -36.19 4.21 27.76
CA PRO A 126 -36.95 3.10 28.32
C PRO A 126 -38.10 2.76 27.34
N PRO A 127 -38.52 1.50 27.20
CA PRO A 127 -39.57 1.11 26.27
C PRO A 127 -40.74 2.06 26.45
N ILE A 128 -40.97 2.92 25.45
CA ILE A 128 -41.96 3.99 25.56
C ILE A 128 -43.28 3.28 25.84
N PRO A 129 -43.86 3.42 27.05
CA PRO A 129 -45.11 2.78 27.36
C PRO A 129 -46.11 3.28 26.33
N ALA A 130 -46.75 2.33 25.63
CA ALA A 130 -47.67 2.60 24.55
C ALA A 130 -48.54 3.83 24.90
N PRO A 131 -48.66 4.81 23.99
CA PRO A 131 -49.34 6.07 24.29
C PRO A 131 -50.75 5.79 24.79
N LYS A 132 -50.96 5.92 26.10
CA LYS A 132 -52.30 5.96 26.69
C LYS A 132 -52.84 7.35 26.47
N ILE A 133 -53.31 7.62 25.26
CA ILE A 133 -54.06 8.82 24.94
C ILE A 133 -55.31 8.77 25.82
N LYS A 134 -55.33 9.60 26.87
CA LYS A 134 -56.36 9.62 27.90
C LYS A 134 -57.62 10.24 27.29
N GLY A 135 -58.42 9.43 26.60
CA GLY A 135 -59.68 9.88 26.00
C GLY A 135 -60.18 9.04 24.82
N ILE A 136 -59.35 8.20 24.22
CA ILE A 136 -59.79 7.34 23.11
C ILE A 136 -59.46 5.89 23.48
N ASP A 137 -60.51 5.08 23.59
CA ASP A 137 -60.40 3.67 23.95
C ASP A 137 -59.68 2.90 22.83
N PRO A 138 -58.52 2.26 23.09
CA PRO A 138 -57.73 1.58 22.06
C PRO A 138 -58.46 0.38 21.43
N GLU A 139 -59.47 -0.15 22.12
CA GLU A 139 -60.39 -1.18 21.61
C GLU A 139 -61.32 -0.65 20.49
N LEU A 140 -61.70 0.64 20.52
CA LEU A 140 -62.58 1.25 19.51
C LEU A 140 -61.84 1.59 18.20
N LEU A 141 -60.55 1.92 18.29
CA LEU A 141 -59.67 2.06 17.13
C LEU A 141 -59.43 0.72 16.42
N LYS A 142 -59.34 -0.38 17.18
CA LYS A 142 -59.09 -1.71 16.64
C LYS A 142 -60.33 -2.32 15.97
N ASN A 143 -61.53 -1.96 16.43
CA ASN A 143 -62.81 -2.53 15.97
C ASN A 143 -63.61 -1.61 15.01
N GLY A 144 -63.03 -0.52 14.51
CA GLY A 144 -63.50 0.12 13.27
C GLY A 144 -64.86 0.84 13.33
N LYS A 145 -65.09 1.71 14.33
CA LYS A 145 -66.26 2.59 14.39
C LYS A 145 -65.87 4.05 14.13
N LEU A 146 -65.40 4.33 12.92
CA LEU A 146 -64.90 5.64 12.49
C LEU A 146 -66.01 6.70 12.31
N ASP A 147 -67.27 6.27 12.22
CA ASP A 147 -68.41 7.14 11.92
C ASP A 147 -68.72 8.13 13.06
N GLN A 148 -68.43 7.76 14.31
CA GLN A 148 -68.61 8.62 15.49
C GLN A 148 -67.49 9.66 15.67
N LEU A 149 -66.29 9.39 15.14
CA LEU A 149 -65.20 10.38 15.12
C LEU A 149 -65.45 11.46 14.05
N ASN A 150 -66.05 11.07 12.92
CA ASN A 150 -66.40 12.01 11.86
C ASN A 150 -67.47 13.02 12.29
N SER A 151 -68.43 12.62 13.14
CA SER A 151 -69.42 13.55 13.70
C SER A 151 -68.83 14.56 14.70
N LEU A 152 -67.74 14.19 15.39
CA LEU A 152 -67.02 15.07 16.31
C LEU A 152 -66.10 16.04 15.59
N LEU A 153 -65.54 15.65 14.45
CA LEU A 153 -64.75 16.54 13.58
C LEU A 153 -65.65 17.47 12.75
N SER A 154 -66.82 17.01 12.33
CA SER A 154 -67.80 17.80 11.59
C SER A 154 -68.45 18.92 12.42
N SER A 155 -68.35 18.92 13.75
CA SER A 155 -68.87 20.01 14.58
C SER A 155 -67.91 21.19 14.68
N GLN A 156 -66.70 21.09 14.11
CA GLN A 156 -65.65 22.10 14.22
C GLN A 156 -65.47 22.96 12.96
N ASP A 157 -66.49 23.06 12.11
CA ASP A 157 -66.56 24.05 11.03
C ASP A 157 -67.33 25.30 11.47
N MET A 158 -66.62 26.31 11.98
CA MET A 158 -67.09 27.70 11.92
C MET A 158 -65.94 28.70 11.71
N TYR A 159 -65.70 29.00 10.43
CA TYR A 159 -65.28 30.29 9.85
C TYR A 159 -64.10 31.08 10.45
N LYS A 160 -62.98 31.15 9.71
CA LYS A 160 -62.54 32.40 9.05
C LYS A 160 -61.40 32.17 8.03
N PRO A 161 -61.55 32.59 6.75
CA PRO A 161 -60.52 32.54 5.72
C PRO A 161 -59.69 33.83 5.64
N ASP A 162 -58.58 33.73 4.89
CA ASP A 162 -57.72 34.78 4.32
C ASP A 162 -56.57 35.33 5.20
N PHE A 163 -55.33 34.96 4.89
CA PHE A 163 -54.48 35.72 3.94
C PHE A 163 -53.13 35.02 3.75
N TYR A 164 -52.81 34.71 2.50
CA TYR A 164 -51.43 34.50 2.04
C TYR A 164 -50.65 35.81 2.26
N HIS A 165 -49.47 35.75 2.87
CA HIS A 165 -48.34 36.57 2.45
C HIS A 165 -47.04 35.99 3.01
N GLU A 166 -46.26 35.42 2.09
CA GLU A 166 -44.82 35.23 2.19
C GLU A 166 -44.17 36.60 2.38
N ASP A 167 -43.43 36.83 3.47
CA ASP A 167 -42.48 37.93 3.56
C ASP A 167 -41.05 37.39 3.67
N PRO A 168 -40.30 37.43 2.55
CA PRO A 168 -38.89 37.09 2.49
C PRO A 168 -38.07 38.21 3.13
N TRP A 169 -37.15 37.81 4.00
CA TRP A 169 -36.14 38.65 4.62
C TRP A 169 -35.19 39.28 3.58
N VAL A 170 -35.51 40.46 3.05
CA VAL A 170 -34.50 41.41 2.54
C VAL A 170 -35.04 42.83 2.60
N GLU A 171 -34.47 43.68 3.45
CA GLU A 171 -34.38 45.12 3.15
C GLU A 171 -33.06 45.73 3.64
N PHE A 172 -32.13 45.81 2.68
CA PHE A 172 -31.08 46.80 2.41
C PHE A 172 -30.43 47.62 3.53
N ILE A 173 -29.10 47.49 3.63
CA ILE A 173 -28.21 48.49 4.23
C ILE A 173 -27.88 49.54 3.16
N GLN A 174 -28.43 50.73 3.33
CA GLN A 174 -28.03 52.02 2.74
C GLN A 174 -28.13 53.02 3.91
N LEU A 175 -27.27 53.99 4.16
CA LEU A 175 -26.21 54.72 3.45
C LEU A 175 -25.38 55.39 4.55
N ASP A 176 -24.09 55.63 4.31
CA ASP A 176 -23.52 56.95 4.62
C ASP A 176 -22.53 57.29 3.52
N LEU A 177 -22.91 58.29 2.73
CA LEU A 177 -22.08 59.02 1.79
C LEU A 177 -21.61 60.31 2.48
N ASP A 178 -20.40 60.70 2.12
CA ASP A 178 -19.80 62.04 2.21
C ASP A 178 -19.09 62.45 3.50
N ASP A 179 -17.76 62.55 3.43
CA ASP A 179 -17.12 63.89 3.40
C ASP A 179 -15.72 63.83 2.71
N PRO A 180 -15.44 64.69 1.71
CA PRO A 180 -14.12 64.81 1.09
C PRO A 180 -13.21 65.87 1.76
N ALA A 181 -11.94 65.54 1.96
CA ALA A 181 -10.83 66.49 2.13
C ALA A 181 -9.56 65.97 1.46
#